data_AF-A0A1G0WTN9-F1
#
_entry.id   AF-A0A1G0WTN9-F1
#
_cell.length_a   1.000
_cell.length_b   1.000
_cell.length_c   1.000
_cell.angle_alpha   90.00
_cell.angle_beta   90.00
_cell.angle_gamma   90.00
#
_symmetry.space_group_name_H-M   'P 1'
#
loop_
_entity.id
_entity.type
_entity.pdbx_description
1 polymer ?
#
loop_
_entity_poly.entity_id
_entity_poly.type
_entity_poly.pdbx_seq_one_letter_code
_entity_poly.pdbx_strand_id
1 'polypeptide(L)'
;MYPKNLCPSKILENLRMEFVLAQLKGDYISINRISSKAGYSNIRTFRRAFKRCTGVSAYECKTQLQNDDKNQTRYKSYLEKIWER
;
A
#
# COMPACT_ATOMS: atom_id res chain seq x y z
N MET A 1 8.13 15.30 2.76
CA MET A 1 9.55 15.45 2.40
C MET A 1 10.15 14.06 2.40
N TYR A 2 10.62 13.54 1.26
CA TYR A 2 11.11 12.16 1.17
C TYR A 2 12.43 11.98 1.93
N PRO A 3 12.70 10.79 2.51
CA PRO A 3 13.95 10.58 3.22
C PRO A 3 15.11 10.71 2.25
N LYS A 4 16.02 11.66 2.53
CA LYS A 4 17.28 11.83 1.79
C LYS A 4 18.18 10.66 2.18
N ASN A 5 18.15 9.57 1.38
CA ASN A 5 19.11 8.43 1.31
C ASN A 5 18.50 7.14 0.70
N LEU A 6 17.30 7.19 0.09
CA LEU A 6 16.73 6.01 -0.59
C LEU A 6 17.24 5.89 -2.04
N CYS A 7 17.50 4.66 -2.47
CA CYS A 7 17.76 4.37 -3.88
C CYS A 7 16.48 4.54 -4.72
N PRO A 8 16.57 4.90 -6.02
CA PRO A 8 15.40 5.17 -6.86
C PRO A 8 14.38 4.03 -6.93
N SER A 9 14.83 2.78 -6.91
CA SER A 9 13.96 1.60 -6.93
C SER A 9 13.10 1.50 -5.67
N LYS A 10 13.64 1.88 -4.51
CA LYS A 10 12.91 1.93 -3.24
C LYS A 10 11.88 3.05 -3.24
N ILE A 11 12.24 4.24 -3.74
CA ILE A 11 11.31 5.36 -3.90
C ILE A 11 10.13 4.93 -4.77
N LEU A 12 10.40 4.29 -5.91
CA LEU A 12 9.35 3.79 -6.80
C LEU A 12 8.45 2.74 -6.13
N GLU A 13 9.02 1.80 -5.37
CA GLU A 13 8.23 0.82 -4.62
C GLU A 13 7.32 1.51 -3.59
N ASN A 14 7.84 2.49 -2.84
CA ASN A 14 7.06 3.21 -1.85
C ASN A 14 5.92 4.02 -2.49
N LEU A 15 6.18 4.72 -3.60
CA LEU A 15 5.14 5.43 -4.37
C LEU A 15 4.04 4.46 -4.85
N ARG A 16 4.42 3.27 -5.32
CA ARG A 16 3.45 2.22 -5.70
C ARG A 16 2.61 1.77 -4.51
N MET A 17 3.23 1.56 -3.34
CA MET A 17 2.50 1.15 -2.13
C MET A 17 1.54 2.23 -1.63
N GLU A 18 1.96 3.50 -1.67
CA GLU A 18 1.12 4.65 -1.33
C GLU A 18 -0.08 4.76 -2.26
N PHE A 19 0.14 4.64 -3.58
CA PHE A 19 -0.93 4.57 -4.56
C PHE A 19 -1.92 3.44 -4.25
N VAL A 20 -1.42 2.23 -3.98
CA VAL A 20 -2.27 1.09 -3.63
C VAL A 20 -3.09 1.38 -2.38
N LEU A 21 -2.46 1.91 -1.33
CA LEU A 21 -3.11 2.23 -0.05
C LEU A 21 -4.27 3.21 -0.25
N ALA A 22 -4.06 4.25 -1.06
CA ALA A 22 -5.12 5.20 -1.42
C ALA A 22 -6.29 4.54 -2.17
N GLN A 23 -6.01 3.57 -3.05
CA GLN A 23 -7.05 2.82 -3.78
C GLN A 23 -7.81 1.82 -2.90
N LEU A 24 -7.17 1.25 -1.87
CA LEU A 24 -7.82 0.30 -0.95
C LEU A 24 -8.87 0.97 -0.04
N LYS A 25 -8.80 2.29 0.14
CA LYS A 25 -9.82 3.09 0.84
C LYS A 25 -11.16 3.14 0.08
N GLY A 26 -11.15 2.92 -1.24
CA GLY A 26 -12.35 2.95 -2.08
C GLY A 26 -13.00 1.57 -2.27
N ASP A 27 -14.30 1.55 -2.56
CA ASP A 27 -15.08 0.31 -2.48
C ASP A 27 -15.00 -0.60 -3.72
N TYR A 28 -14.82 -0.04 -4.93
CA TYR A 28 -15.25 -0.74 -6.15
C TYR A 28 -14.15 -1.45 -6.96
N ILE A 29 -12.90 -1.45 -6.51
CA ILE A 29 -11.79 -2.05 -7.28
C ILE A 29 -11.26 -3.30 -6.59
N SER A 30 -11.12 -4.38 -7.36
CA SER A 30 -10.51 -5.63 -6.90
C SER A 30 -9.01 -5.45 -6.67
N ILE A 31 -8.46 -6.16 -5.68
CA ILE A 31 -7.02 -6.11 -5.36
C ILE A 31 -6.16 -6.47 -6.58
N ASN A 32 -6.62 -7.39 -7.44
CA ASN A 32 -5.91 -7.76 -8.67
C ASN A 32 -5.78 -6.54 -9.60
N ARG A 33 -6.89 -5.84 -9.86
CA ARG A 33 -6.90 -4.65 -10.72
C ARG A 33 -6.12 -3.49 -10.12
N ILE A 34 -6.16 -3.29 -8.80
CA ILE A 34 -5.31 -2.31 -8.11
C ILE A 34 -3.83 -2.65 -8.32
N SER A 35 -3.44 -3.92 -8.18
CA SER A 35 -2.05 -4.35 -8.36
C SER A 35 -1.53 -4.11 -9.77
N SER A 36 -2.35 -4.38 -10.79
CA SER A 36 -2.00 -4.11 -12.19
C SER A 36 -1.84 -2.62 -12.44
N LYS A 37 -2.74 -1.78 -11.91
CA LYS A 37 -2.64 -0.31 -12.00
C LYS A 37 -1.39 0.25 -11.30
N ALA A 38 -0.94 -0.39 -10.22
CA ALA A 38 0.30 -0.04 -9.54
C ALA A 38 1.57 -0.50 -10.30
N GLY A 39 1.43 -1.14 -11.46
CA GLY A 39 2.54 -1.58 -12.30
C GLY A 39 3.10 -2.96 -11.97
N TYR A 40 2.37 -3.80 -11.23
CA TYR A 40 2.75 -5.19 -11.00
C TYR A 40 2.13 -6.11 -12.05
N SER A 41 2.96 -6.84 -12.78
CA SER A 41 2.54 -7.89 -13.72
C SER A 41 2.14 -9.20 -13.02
N ASN A 42 2.56 -9.40 -11.77
CA ASN A 42 2.30 -10.61 -10.99
C ASN A 42 1.73 -10.26 -9.61
N ILE A 43 0.52 -10.72 -9.34
CA ILE A 43 -0.20 -10.49 -8.07
C ILE A 43 0.52 -11.08 -6.84
N ARG A 44 1.26 -12.18 -7.00
CA ARG A 44 2.04 -12.78 -5.90
C ARG A 44 3.22 -11.89 -5.52
N THR A 45 3.90 -11.30 -6.50
CA THR A 45 4.98 -10.33 -6.28
C THR A 45 4.45 -9.10 -5.57
N PHE A 46 3.32 -8.56 -6.04
CA PHE A 46 2.62 -7.45 -5.37
C PHE A 46 2.29 -7.78 -3.90
N ARG A 47 1.64 -8.93 -3.64
CA ARG A 47 1.24 -9.32 -2.28
C ARG A 47 2.44 -9.40 -1.32
N ARG A 48 3.58 -9.94 -1.79
CA ARG A 48 4.82 -10.00 -1.01
C ARG A 48 5.39 -8.61 -0.73
N ALA A 49 5.43 -7.73 -1.74
CA ALA A 49 5.90 -6.37 -1.59
C ALA A 49 5.01 -5.56 -0.63
N PHE A 50 3.70 -5.64 -0.80
CA PHE A 50 2.73 -4.94 0.04
C PHE A 50 2.81 -5.39 1.50
N LYS A 51 2.79 -6.70 1.75
CA LYS A 51 2.91 -7.24 3.11
C LYS A 51 4.25 -6.90 3.74
N ARG A 52 5.33 -6.91 2.94
CA ARG A 52 6.63 -6.45 3.40
C ARG A 52 6.51 -5.00 3.86
N CYS A 53 6.07 -4.06 3.03
CA CYS A 53 6.04 -2.63 3.37
C CYS A 53 5.03 -2.24 4.47
N THR A 54 3.88 -2.90 4.56
CA THR A 54 2.80 -2.48 5.49
C THR A 54 2.62 -3.38 6.71
N GLY A 55 3.23 -4.57 6.69
CA GLY A 55 3.10 -5.61 7.73
C GLY A 55 1.87 -6.51 7.56
N VAL A 56 0.88 -6.13 6.74
CA VAL A 56 -0.41 -6.84 6.58
C VAL A 56 -0.69 -7.16 5.12
N SER A 57 -1.62 -8.07 4.87
CA SER A 57 -2.05 -8.33 3.48
C SER A 57 -2.88 -7.16 2.93
N ALA A 58 -2.88 -6.95 1.61
CA ALA A 58 -3.71 -5.93 0.98
C ALA A 58 -5.22 -6.16 1.22
N TYR A 59 -5.64 -7.43 1.37
CA TYR A 59 -7.03 -7.77 1.69
C TYR A 59 -7.39 -7.35 3.11
N GLU A 60 -6.55 -7.73 4.08
CA GLU A 60 -6.71 -7.33 5.47
C GLU A 60 -6.70 -5.81 5.64
N CYS A 61 -5.77 -5.11 4.97
CA CYS A 61 -5.74 -3.65 4.95
C CYS A 61 -7.04 -3.05 4.40
N LYS A 62 -7.56 -3.56 3.26
CA LYS A 62 -8.84 -3.13 2.70
C LYS A 62 -9.98 -3.29 3.70
N THR A 63 -10.11 -4.48 4.30
CA THR A 63 -11.12 -4.76 5.33
C THR A 63 -10.99 -3.80 6.51
N GLN A 64 -9.79 -3.52 6.98
CA GLN A 64 -9.57 -2.61 8.12
C GLN A 64 -9.88 -1.14 7.79
N LEU A 65 -9.66 -0.69 6.56
CA LEU A 65 -9.97 0.67 6.13
C LEU A 65 -11.46 0.86 5.84
N GLN A 66 -12.19 -0.18 5.45
CA GLN A 66 -13.63 -0.08 5.15
C GLN A 66 -14.55 -0.11 6.38
N ASN A 67 -14.10 -0.71 7.49
CA ASN A 67 -14.97 -1.02 8.64
C ASN A 67 -14.88 -0.05 9.84
N ASP A 68 -14.15 1.06 9.75
CA ASP A 68 -13.73 1.81 10.95
C ASP A 68 -13.94 3.35 10.84
N ASP A 69 -14.54 3.95 11.87
CA ASP A 69 -14.64 5.40 12.08
C ASP A 69 -13.24 6.03 12.26
N LYS A 70 -12.25 5.20 12.66
CA LYS A 70 -10.82 5.56 12.80
C LYS A 70 -9.98 5.32 11.55
N ASN A 71 -10.59 5.21 10.37
CA ASN A 71 -9.91 4.96 9.09
C ASN A 71 -8.70 5.88 8.86
N GLN A 72 -8.82 7.16 9.23
CA GLN A 72 -7.74 8.14 9.05
C GLN A 72 -6.48 7.81 9.86
N THR A 73 -6.61 7.31 11.09
CA THR A 73 -5.47 6.94 11.94
C THR A 73 -4.75 5.72 11.39
N ARG A 74 -5.51 4.69 10.96
CA ARG A 74 -4.95 3.48 10.35
C ARG A 74 -4.22 3.80 9.05
N TYR A 75 -4.83 4.63 8.19
CA TYR A 75 -4.23 5.08 6.94
C TYR A 75 -2.87 5.74 7.18
N LYS A 76 -2.80 6.69 8.11
CA LYS A 76 -1.53 7.36 8.46
C LYS A 76 -0.48 6.38 8.96
N SER A 77 -0.84 5.45 9.84
CA SER A 77 0.09 4.43 10.33
C SER A 77 0.66 3.54 9.21
N TYR A 78 -0.15 3.19 8.21
CA TYR A 78 0.37 2.45 7.05
C TYR A 78 1.27 3.30 6.16
N LEU A 79 0.92 4.57 5.98
CA LEU A 79 1.72 5.51 5.20
C LEU A 79 3.10 5.71 5.85
N GLU A 80 3.15 5.86 7.17
CA GLU A 80 4.41 5.92 7.94
C GLU A 80 5.24 4.65 7.74
N LYS A 81 4.66 3.45 7.91
CA LYS A 81 5.36 2.17 7.67
C LYS A 81 5.95 2.02 6.26
N ILE A 82 5.29 2.58 5.25
CA ILE A 82 5.79 2.56 3.87
C ILE A 82 7.08 3.37 3.76
N TRP A 83 7.17 4.52 4.45
CA TRP A 83 8.25 5.49 4.32
C TRP A 83 9.35 5.41 5.39
N GLU A 84 9.10 4.79 6.54
CA GLU A 84 10.06 4.64 7.66
C GLU A 84 11.08 3.51 7.48
N ARG A 85 11.05 2.82 6.34
CA ARG A 85 11.75 1.54 6.14
C ARG A 85 12.95 1.60 5.20
#